data_AF-A0A847G8Y2-F1
#
_entry.id   AF-A0A847G8Y2-F1
#
_cell.length_a   1.000
_cell.length_b   1.000
_cell.length_c   1.000
_cell.angle_alpha   90.00
_cell.angle_beta   90.00
_cell.angle_gamma   90.00
#
_symmetry.space_group_name_H-M   'P 1'
#
loop_
_entity.id
_entity.type
_entity.pdbx_description
1 polymer ?
#
loop_
_entity_poly.entity_id
_entity_poly.type
_entity_poly.pdbx_seq_one_letter_code
_entity_poly.pdbx_strand_id
1 'polypeptide(L)'
;NMQTLGMHAEVLHRWFGPTRALSAHTAIYTPERRDTTGEFQEVQIPDQVLINAVMDNGVAAQYVISGMAGVAGDSIDIMGEKGALHYDVERDLLFHRRAGGRLDPVEILPEDAYDVAQWRVEEDFVRAVREGAEYHPDFEDGVLYMRVVQAVADSAESGETVLLDEED
;
A
#
# COMPACT_ATOMS: atom_id res chain seq x y z
N ASN A 1 0.55 -12.33 -2.33
CA ASN A 1 0.32 -10.88 -2.46
C ASN A 1 -1.08 -10.65 -3.00
N MET A 2 -1.89 -9.83 -2.32
CA MET A 2 -3.26 -9.50 -2.73
C MET A 2 -3.25 -8.11 -3.40
N GLN A 3 -3.19 -8.09 -4.73
CA GLN A 3 -3.22 -6.86 -5.55
C GLN A 3 -2.09 -5.88 -5.17
N THR A 4 -2.45 -4.62 -4.86
CA THR A 4 -1.54 -3.52 -4.53
C THR A 4 -1.20 -3.44 -3.03
N LEU A 5 -1.62 -4.41 -2.21
CA LEU A 5 -1.45 -4.36 -0.75
C LEU A 5 0.00 -4.11 -0.33
N GLY A 6 0.95 -4.87 -0.88
CA GLY A 6 2.37 -4.70 -0.53
C GLY A 6 2.88 -3.30 -0.86
N MET A 7 2.50 -2.76 -2.02
CA MET A 7 2.88 -1.42 -2.46
C MET A 7 2.36 -0.33 -1.51
N HIS A 8 1.08 -0.39 -1.13
CA HIS A 8 0.52 0.60 -0.20
C HIS A 8 1.06 0.45 1.22
N ALA A 9 1.33 -0.78 1.68
CA ALA A 9 1.97 -1.01 2.96
C ALA A 9 3.37 -0.38 2.99
N GLU A 10 4.18 -0.56 1.94
CA GLU A 10 5.49 0.09 1.80
C GLU A 10 5.39 1.63 1.81
N VAL A 11 4.45 2.20 1.04
CA VAL A 11 4.21 3.66 1.00
C VAL A 11 3.84 4.19 2.39
N LEU A 12 2.92 3.52 3.09
CA LEU A 12 2.51 3.94 4.42
C LEU A 12 3.61 3.75 5.46
N HIS A 13 4.47 2.74 5.32
CA HIS A 13 5.66 2.57 6.18
C HIS A 13 6.62 3.74 6.03
N ARG A 14 6.88 4.19 4.80
CA ARG A 14 7.74 5.35 4.53
C ARG A 14 7.19 6.65 5.10
N TRP A 15 5.87 6.83 5.12
CA TRP A 15 5.25 8.08 5.58
C TRP A 15 4.95 8.10 7.08
N PHE A 16 4.56 6.96 7.66
CA PHE A 16 3.99 6.89 9.00
C PHE A 16 4.65 5.85 9.91
N GLY A 17 5.74 5.21 9.48
CA GLY A 17 6.43 4.18 10.26
C GLY A 17 5.83 2.78 10.06
N PRO A 18 6.48 1.74 10.59
CA PRO A 18 6.03 0.36 10.41
C PRO A 18 4.63 0.12 11.01
N THR A 19 3.91 -0.84 10.45
CA THR A 19 2.65 -1.33 11.03
C THR A 19 2.94 -2.13 12.29
N ARG A 20 2.32 -1.75 13.41
CA ARG A 20 2.44 -2.42 14.71
C ARG A 20 1.38 -3.49 14.95
N ALA A 21 0.15 -3.24 14.50
CA ALA A 21 -0.96 -4.17 14.70
C ALA A 21 -1.98 -4.02 13.59
N LEU A 22 -2.68 -5.11 13.24
CA LEU A 22 -3.77 -5.05 12.28
C LEU A 22 -4.84 -6.10 12.54
N SER A 23 -6.07 -5.80 12.10
CA SER A 23 -7.13 -6.79 11.87
C SER A 23 -7.56 -6.74 10.42
N ALA A 24 -7.85 -7.89 9.84
CA ALA A 24 -8.20 -8.02 8.44
C ALA A 24 -9.46 -8.87 8.22
N HIS A 25 -10.19 -8.52 7.16
CA HIS A 25 -11.27 -9.34 6.60
C HIS A 25 -11.05 -9.48 5.10
N THR A 26 -11.26 -10.68 4.59
CA THR A 26 -11.08 -11.00 3.17
C THR A 26 -12.33 -11.67 2.60
N ALA A 27 -12.59 -11.42 1.33
CA ALA A 27 -13.67 -12.09 0.59
C ALA A 27 -13.21 -12.52 -0.81
N ILE A 28 -13.80 -13.60 -1.29
CA ILE A 28 -13.67 -14.11 -2.66
C ILE A 28 -15.07 -14.00 -3.29
N TYR A 29 -15.29 -12.99 -4.12
CA TYR A 29 -16.53 -12.82 -4.87
C TYR A 29 -16.50 -13.53 -6.23
N THR A 30 -15.31 -13.78 -6.77
CA THR A 30 -15.07 -14.56 -7.98
C THR A 30 -14.51 -15.93 -7.60
N PRO A 31 -15.36 -16.93 -7.29
CA PRO A 31 -14.91 -18.22 -6.75
C PRO A 31 -14.20 -19.10 -7.78
N GLU A 32 -14.42 -18.88 -9.09
CA GLU A 32 -13.83 -19.68 -10.15
C GLU A 32 -13.30 -18.80 -11.29
N ARG A 33 -12.14 -19.16 -11.85
CA ARG A 33 -11.54 -18.52 -13.03
C ARG A 33 -11.05 -19.56 -14.02
N ARG A 34 -11.03 -19.21 -15.31
CA ARG A 34 -10.49 -20.11 -16.34
C ARG A 34 -8.97 -20.06 -16.33
N ASP A 35 -8.34 -21.23 -16.39
CA ASP A 35 -6.90 -21.34 -16.63
C ASP A 35 -6.56 -21.21 -18.13
N THR A 36 -5.29 -21.41 -18.48
CA THR A 36 -4.79 -21.32 -19.86
C THR A 36 -5.34 -22.42 -20.80
N THR A 37 -5.87 -23.50 -20.25
CA THR A 37 -6.54 -24.58 -21.00
C THR A 37 -8.03 -24.30 -21.22
N GLY A 38 -8.58 -23.32 -20.48
CA GLY A 38 -9.98 -22.93 -20.50
C GLY A 38 -10.83 -23.66 -19.46
N GLU A 39 -10.24 -24.53 -18.64
CA GLU A 39 -10.92 -25.20 -17.53
C GLU A 39 -11.11 -24.23 -16.35
N PHE A 40 -12.23 -24.37 -15.63
CA PHE A 40 -12.47 -23.60 -14.42
C PHE A 40 -11.65 -24.15 -13.26
N GLN A 41 -10.97 -23.25 -12.55
CA GLN A 41 -10.21 -23.52 -11.35
C GLN A 41 -10.77 -22.69 -10.20
N GLU A 42 -10.77 -23.27 -9.00
CA GLU A 42 -11.14 -22.57 -7.77
C GLU A 42 -10.12 -21.47 -7.44
N VAL A 43 -10.62 -20.29 -7.10
CA VAL A 43 -9.82 -19.15 -6.67
C VAL A 43 -9.66 -19.23 -5.16
N GLN A 44 -8.41 -19.26 -4.70
CA GLN A 44 -8.07 -19.25 -3.26
C GLN A 44 -7.57 -17.89 -2.77
N ILE A 45 -7.23 -16.98 -3.69
CA ILE A 45 -6.73 -15.65 -3.36
C ILE A 45 -7.92 -14.68 -3.30
N PRO A 46 -8.14 -13.99 -2.17
CA PRO A 46 -9.19 -12.99 -2.04
C PRO A 46 -9.12 -11.89 -3.11
N ASP A 47 -10.29 -11.50 -3.62
CA ASP A 47 -10.44 -10.35 -4.52
C ASP A 47 -10.90 -9.09 -3.78
N GLN A 48 -11.20 -9.19 -2.48
CA GLN A 48 -11.35 -8.04 -1.58
C GLN A 48 -10.63 -8.27 -0.25
N VAL A 49 -9.97 -7.21 0.23
CA VAL A 49 -9.29 -7.15 1.53
C VAL A 49 -9.64 -5.83 2.21
N LEU A 50 -10.08 -5.92 3.46
CA LEU A 50 -10.37 -4.79 4.35
C LEU A 50 -9.45 -4.90 5.56
N ILE A 51 -8.69 -3.86 5.87
CA ILE A 51 -7.71 -3.88 6.96
C ILE A 51 -7.88 -2.65 7.82
N ASN A 52 -7.93 -2.83 9.14
CA ASN A 52 -7.71 -1.76 10.11
C ASN A 52 -6.34 -1.98 10.76
N ALA A 53 -5.46 -1.01 10.64
CA ALA A 53 -4.09 -1.08 11.11
C ALA A 53 -3.76 0.07 12.07
N VAL A 54 -2.80 -0.18 12.95
CA VAL A 54 -2.17 0.81 13.82
C VAL A 54 -0.68 0.79 13.54
N MET A 55 -0.13 1.95 13.21
CA MET A 55 1.30 2.18 13.01
C MET A 55 2.02 2.22 14.37
N ASP A 56 3.34 2.04 14.39
CA ASP A 56 4.17 2.05 15.60
C ASP A 56 4.05 3.34 16.43
N ASN A 57 3.90 4.48 15.76
CA ASN A 57 3.67 5.79 16.35
C ASN A 57 2.21 6.05 16.79
N GLY A 58 1.34 5.06 16.64
CA GLY A 58 -0.08 5.12 17.03
C GLY A 58 -1.02 5.73 15.99
N VAL A 59 -0.53 6.12 14.80
CA VAL A 59 -1.40 6.52 13.67
C VAL A 59 -2.27 5.34 13.26
N ALA A 60 -3.56 5.58 13.04
CA ALA A 60 -4.47 4.57 12.51
C ALA A 60 -4.51 4.64 10.98
N ALA A 61 -4.54 3.49 10.32
CA ALA A 61 -4.67 3.37 8.88
C ALA A 61 -5.77 2.38 8.51
N GLN A 62 -6.48 2.65 7.41
CA GLN A 62 -7.46 1.72 6.85
C GLN A 62 -7.10 1.44 5.40
N TYR A 63 -7.16 0.16 5.02
CA TYR A 63 -6.97 -0.29 3.65
C TYR A 63 -8.29 -0.86 3.16
N VAL A 64 -8.71 -0.42 1.98
CA VAL A 64 -9.84 -0.99 1.24
C VAL A 64 -9.34 -1.34 -0.16
N ILE A 65 -9.01 -2.60 -0.36
CA ILE A 65 -8.45 -3.10 -1.62
C ILE A 65 -9.47 -4.05 -2.23
N SER A 66 -9.93 -3.75 -3.44
CA SER A 66 -10.95 -4.55 -4.12
C SER A 66 -10.68 -4.63 -5.62
N GLY A 67 -10.60 -5.86 -6.12
CA GLY A 67 -10.50 -6.15 -7.56
C GLY A 67 -11.87 -6.25 -8.23
N MET A 68 -12.94 -6.07 -7.46
CA MET A 68 -14.33 -6.16 -7.94
C MET A 68 -14.96 -4.81 -8.25
N ALA A 69 -14.33 -3.72 -7.81
CA ALA A 69 -14.84 -2.39 -8.01
C ALA A 69 -14.53 -1.91 -9.44
N GLY A 70 -15.50 -2.00 -10.35
CA GLY A 70 -15.34 -1.60 -11.75
C GLY A 70 -15.13 -0.10 -12.00
N VAL A 71 -15.17 0.73 -10.95
CA VAL A 71 -14.98 2.20 -11.01
C VAL A 71 -14.20 2.72 -9.79
N ALA A 72 -13.56 1.85 -9.00
CA ALA A 72 -12.70 2.34 -7.93
C ALA A 72 -11.47 3.02 -8.53
N GLY A 73 -11.05 4.13 -7.92
CA GLY A 73 -9.75 4.72 -8.15
C GLY A 73 -8.79 4.35 -7.03
N ASP A 74 -7.50 4.41 -7.32
CA ASP A 74 -6.44 4.30 -6.32
C ASP A 74 -6.15 5.67 -5.68
N SER A 75 -6.34 5.76 -4.36
CA SER A 75 -6.13 7.01 -3.63
C SER A 75 -5.76 6.77 -2.16
N ILE A 76 -5.06 7.76 -1.59
CA ILE A 76 -4.70 7.79 -0.17
C ILE A 76 -5.21 9.10 0.43
N ASP A 77 -6.04 9.00 1.46
CA ASP A 77 -6.46 10.14 2.26
C ASP A 77 -5.68 10.19 3.58
N ILE A 78 -5.16 11.37 3.91
CA ILE A 78 -4.42 11.63 5.15
C ILE A 78 -5.16 12.73 5.92
N MET A 79 -5.62 12.44 7.13
CA MET A 79 -6.37 13.39 7.95
C MET A 79 -5.56 13.81 9.18
N GLY A 80 -5.35 15.11 9.34
CA GLY A 80 -4.68 15.69 10.50
C GLY A 80 -5.49 16.82 11.14
N GLU A 81 -4.98 17.33 12.26
CA GLU A 81 -5.63 18.40 13.02
C GLU A 81 -5.81 19.69 12.21
N LYS A 82 -4.84 20.03 11.35
CA LYS A 82 -4.78 21.30 10.62
C LYS A 82 -5.32 21.24 9.20
N GLY A 83 -5.63 20.05 8.70
CA GLY A 83 -6.05 19.84 7.32
C GLY A 83 -6.04 18.37 6.94
N ALA A 84 -6.44 18.09 5.70
CA ALA A 84 -6.38 16.75 5.13
C ALA A 84 -5.73 16.81 3.75
N LEU A 85 -5.08 15.72 3.36
CA LEU A 85 -4.57 15.50 2.02
C LEU A 85 -5.38 14.40 1.34
N HIS A 86 -5.55 14.53 0.04
CA HIS A 86 -6.08 13.48 -0.83
C HIS A 86 -5.08 13.29 -1.96
N TYR A 87 -4.48 12.12 -2.04
CA TYR A 87 -3.57 11.75 -3.11
C TYR A 87 -4.29 10.81 -4.08
N ASP A 88 -4.45 11.26 -5.33
CA ASP A 88 -4.91 10.45 -6.45
C ASP A 88 -3.69 9.76 -7.06
N VAL A 89 -3.51 8.47 -6.76
CA VAL A 89 -2.33 7.69 -7.14
C VAL A 89 -2.29 7.47 -8.65
N GLU A 90 -3.45 7.27 -9.28
CA GLU A 90 -3.53 7.02 -10.73
C GLU A 90 -3.11 8.24 -11.56
N ARG A 91 -3.52 9.43 -11.11
CA ARG A 91 -3.22 10.70 -11.81
C ARG A 91 -1.94 11.36 -11.31
N ASP A 92 -1.36 10.83 -10.24
CA ASP A 92 -0.25 11.43 -9.51
C ASP A 92 -0.55 12.90 -9.11
N LEU A 93 -1.72 13.11 -8.51
CA LEU A 93 -2.18 14.44 -8.08
C LEU A 93 -2.42 14.49 -6.58
N LEU A 94 -1.71 15.38 -5.90
CA LEU A 94 -1.93 15.66 -4.50
C LEU A 94 -2.87 16.86 -4.34
N PHE A 95 -3.84 16.73 -3.44
CA PHE A 95 -4.75 17.79 -3.06
C PHE A 95 -4.68 18.05 -1.56
N HIS A 96 -4.87 19.31 -1.17
CA HIS A 96 -4.98 19.71 0.23
C HIS A 96 -6.34 20.35 0.51
N ARG A 97 -6.94 19.91 1.62
CA ARG A 97 -8.19 20.46 2.16
C ARG A 97 -7.90 21.46 3.27
N ARG A 98 -8.16 22.72 3.00
CA ARG A 98 -8.04 23.83 3.98
C ARG A 98 -9.29 23.95 4.87
N ALA A 99 -9.12 24.63 6.00
CA ALA A 99 -10.24 25.12 6.82
C ALA A 99 -11.24 25.89 5.93
N GLY A 100 -12.50 25.43 5.89
CA GLY A 100 -13.53 25.92 4.96
C GLY A 100 -13.94 24.92 3.86
N GLY A 101 -13.29 23.75 3.78
CA GLY A 101 -13.77 22.58 3.03
C GLY A 101 -13.39 22.54 1.54
N ARG A 102 -12.67 23.54 1.02
CA ARG A 102 -12.20 23.54 -0.36
C ARG A 102 -11.00 22.60 -0.52
N LEU A 103 -11.06 21.75 -1.54
CA LEU A 103 -9.98 20.87 -1.98
C LEU A 103 -9.21 21.57 -3.11
N ASP A 104 -7.96 21.93 -2.86
CA ASP A 104 -7.09 22.61 -3.82
C ASP A 104 -5.96 21.65 -4.24
N PRO A 105 -5.55 21.62 -5.53
CA PRO A 105 -4.35 20.89 -5.91
C PRO A 105 -3.11 21.48 -5.21
N VAL A 106 -2.17 20.62 -4.87
CA VAL A 106 -0.85 20.99 -4.38
C VAL A 106 0.09 21.06 -5.58
N GLU A 107 0.77 22.18 -5.73
CA GLU A 107 1.81 22.34 -6.73
C GLU A 107 3.07 21.60 -6.25
N ILE A 108 3.51 20.61 -7.03
CA ILE A 108 4.78 19.90 -6.78
C ILE A 108 5.91 20.83 -7.18
N LEU A 109 6.86 21.05 -6.27
CA LEU A 109 7.99 21.91 -6.53
C LEU A 109 8.90 21.27 -7.58
N PRO A 110 9.56 22.04 -8.47
CA PRO A 110 10.43 21.49 -9.50
C PRO A 110 11.55 20.58 -8.97
N GLU A 111 12.05 20.85 -7.76
CA GLU A 111 13.05 20.02 -7.08
C GLU A 111 12.52 18.67 -6.56
N ASP A 112 11.21 18.58 -6.33
CA ASP A 112 10.51 17.38 -5.87
C ASP A 112 9.84 16.63 -7.04
N ALA A 113 9.82 17.24 -8.24
CA ALA A 113 9.24 16.65 -9.42
C ALA A 113 10.07 15.45 -9.89
N TYR A 114 9.45 14.27 -9.90
CA TYR A 114 10.10 13.07 -10.38
C TYR A 114 10.17 13.08 -11.91
N ASP A 115 11.38 12.89 -12.47
CA ASP A 115 11.57 12.80 -13.92
C ASP A 115 11.15 11.42 -14.42
N VAL A 116 9.86 11.28 -14.75
CA VAL A 116 9.31 10.03 -15.32
C VAL A 116 9.96 9.70 -16.68
N ALA A 117 10.45 10.71 -17.41
CA ALA A 117 11.12 10.49 -18.70
C ALA A 117 12.53 9.91 -18.52
N GLN A 118 13.16 10.16 -17.36
CA GLN A 118 14.40 9.53 -16.91
C GLN A 118 14.13 8.60 -15.74
N TRP A 119 13.29 7.59 -15.96
CA TRP A 119 13.09 6.51 -15.00
C TRP A 119 14.41 5.76 -14.78
N ARG A 120 15.03 5.96 -13.61
CA ARG A 120 16.37 5.43 -13.28
C ARG A 120 16.36 4.28 -12.29
N VAL A 121 15.20 3.74 -11.93
CA VAL A 121 15.06 2.66 -10.93
C VAL A 121 15.97 1.47 -11.28
N GLU A 122 15.95 0.97 -12.51
CA GLU A 122 16.78 -0.16 -12.93
C GLU A 122 18.28 0.21 -13.00
N GLU A 123 18.60 1.44 -13.42
CA GLU A 123 19.97 1.93 -13.48
C GLU A 123 20.58 2.05 -12.07
N ASP A 124 19.82 2.64 -11.15
CA ASP A 124 20.18 2.85 -9.76
C ASP A 124 20.32 1.49 -9.04
N PHE A 125 19.44 0.53 -9.32
CA PHE A 125 19.56 -0.85 -8.82
C PHE A 125 20.84 -1.53 -9.32
N VAL A 126 21.13 -1.46 -10.63
CA VAL A 126 22.37 -2.04 -11.19
C VAL A 126 23.61 -1.37 -10.59
N ARG A 127 23.56 -0.04 -10.38
CA ARG A 127 24.65 0.69 -9.73
C ARG A 127 24.84 0.23 -8.29
N ALA A 128 23.76 0.07 -7.52
CA ALA A 128 23.80 -0.45 -6.16
C ALA A 128 24.45 -1.84 -6.10
N VAL A 129 24.07 -2.75 -7.00
CA VAL A 129 24.67 -4.10 -7.10
C VAL A 129 26.16 -4.06 -7.44
N ARG A 130 26.56 -3.18 -8.37
CA ARG A 130 27.95 -3.15 -8.87
C ARG A 130 28.91 -2.37 -7.98
N GLU A 131 28.42 -1.32 -7.33
CA GLU A 131 29.23 -0.31 -6.65
C GLU A 131 28.99 -0.28 -5.13
N GLY A 132 28.00 -1.03 -4.63
CA GLY A 132 27.63 -1.03 -3.22
C GLY A 132 26.98 0.28 -2.78
N ALA A 133 26.35 1.00 -3.71
CA ALA A 133 25.57 2.20 -3.39
C ALA A 133 24.30 1.84 -2.61
N GLU A 134 23.89 2.74 -1.71
CA GLU A 134 22.59 2.65 -1.02
C GLU A 134 21.45 2.74 -2.04
N TYR A 135 20.40 1.96 -1.80
CA TYR A 135 19.25 1.87 -2.69
C TYR A 135 18.01 1.53 -1.89
N HIS A 136 16.91 2.22 -2.15
CA HIS A 136 15.60 1.93 -1.58
C HIS A 136 14.55 1.75 -2.69
N PRO A 137 13.57 0.85 -2.52
CA PRO A 137 13.44 -0.07 -1.39
C PRO A 137 14.56 -1.11 -1.37
N ASP A 138 15.02 -1.47 -0.17
CA ASP A 138 15.98 -2.55 0.04
C ASP A 138 15.30 -3.86 0.46
N PHE A 139 16.09 -4.84 0.89
CA PHE A 139 15.56 -6.12 1.37
C PHE A 139 14.84 -6.00 2.71
N GLU A 140 15.25 -5.08 3.58
CA GLU A 140 14.62 -4.87 4.88
C GLU A 140 13.24 -4.23 4.70
N ASP A 141 13.13 -3.20 3.85
CA ASP A 141 11.85 -2.64 3.38
C ASP A 141 10.94 -3.76 2.83
N GLY A 142 11.53 -4.64 2.00
CA GLY A 142 10.87 -5.81 1.43
C GLY A 142 10.30 -6.77 2.47
N VAL A 143 11.08 -7.08 3.51
CA VAL A 143 10.64 -7.93 4.62
C VAL A 143 9.51 -7.26 5.40
N LEU A 144 9.64 -5.97 5.71
CA LEU A 144 8.67 -5.24 6.52
C LEU A 144 7.27 -5.23 5.90
N TYR A 145 7.13 -4.91 4.61
CA TYR A 145 5.79 -4.96 3.99
C TYR A 145 5.31 -6.41 3.79
N MET A 146 6.21 -7.38 3.57
CA MET A 146 5.81 -8.79 3.45
C MET A 146 5.28 -9.36 4.76
N ARG A 147 5.79 -8.90 5.92
CA ARG A 147 5.23 -9.22 7.23
C ARG A 147 3.79 -8.73 7.37
N VAL A 148 3.48 -7.54 6.84
CA VAL A 148 2.08 -7.03 6.79
C VAL A 148 1.21 -7.93 5.92
N VAL A 149 1.68 -8.33 4.73
CA VAL A 149 0.94 -9.22 3.84
C VAL A 149 0.63 -10.56 4.51
N GLN A 150 1.59 -11.13 5.24
CA GLN A 150 1.39 -12.36 6.01
C GLN A 150 0.40 -12.16 7.17
N ALA A 151 0.58 -11.11 7.97
CA ALA A 151 -0.30 -10.82 9.10
C ALA A 151 -1.75 -10.58 8.68
N VAL A 152 -1.98 -10.01 7.49
CA VAL A 152 -3.33 -9.86 6.92
C VAL A 152 -3.96 -11.23 6.65
N ALA A 153 -3.21 -12.18 6.10
CA ALA A 153 -3.70 -13.54 5.89
C ALA A 153 -4.01 -14.23 7.24
N ASP A 154 -3.08 -14.15 8.19
CA ASP A 154 -3.23 -14.75 9.52
C ASP A 154 -4.42 -14.17 10.29
N SER A 155 -4.61 -12.85 10.22
CA SER A 155 -5.73 -12.15 10.85
C SER A 155 -7.06 -12.54 10.21
N ALA A 156 -7.12 -12.63 8.88
CA ALA A 156 -8.33 -13.03 8.18
C ALA A 156 -8.73 -14.49 8.47
N GLU A 157 -7.74 -15.39 8.62
CA GLU A 157 -7.97 -16.79 8.96
C GLU A 157 -8.40 -16.99 10.42
N SER A 158 -7.74 -16.31 11.35
CA SER A 158 -8.03 -16.42 12.80
C SER A 158 -9.24 -15.61 13.25
N GLY A 159 -9.57 -14.52 12.53
CA GLY A 159 -10.53 -13.51 12.97
C GLY A 159 -10.01 -12.61 14.10
N GLU A 160 -8.72 -12.68 14.42
CA GLU A 160 -8.08 -11.94 15.52
C GLU A 160 -7.19 -10.80 15.00
N THR A 161 -6.87 -9.86 15.90
CA THR A 161 -5.86 -8.84 15.61
C THR A 161 -4.47 -9.45 15.73
N VAL A 162 -3.63 -9.25 14.72
CA VAL A 162 -2.23 -9.69 14.71
C VAL A 162 -1.33 -8.53 15.13
N LEU A 163 -0.40 -8.82 16.04
CA LEU A 163 0.67 -7.91 16.44
C LEU A 163 1.92 -8.19 15.58
N LEU A 164 2.50 -7.12 15.07
CA LEU A 164 3.75 -7.11 14.33
C LEU A 164 4.78 -6.45 15.25
N ASP A 165 5.29 -7.21 16.22
CA ASP A 165 6.35 -6.73 17.09
C ASP A 165 7.65 -6.56 16.30
N GLU A 166 8.51 -5.61 16.68
CA GLU A 166 9.92 -5.66 16.28
C GLU A 166 10.50 -6.90 16.98
N GLU A 167 10.73 -8.00 16.26
CA GLU A 167 11.50 -9.10 16.83
C GLU A 167 12.94 -8.61 17.05
N ASP A 168 13.47 -8.91 18.24
CA ASP A 168 14.79 -8.54 18.80
C ASP A 168 16.00 -8.76 17.87
#